data_AF-Q4V6H0-F1
#
_entry.id   AF-Q4V6H0-F1
#
_cell.length_a   1.000
_cell.length_b   1.000
_cell.length_c   1.000
_cell.angle_alpha   90.00
_cell.angle_beta   90.00
_cell.angle_gamma   90.00
#
_symmetry.space_group_name_H-M   'P 1'
#
loop_
_entity.id
_entity.type
_entity.pdbx_description
1 polymer ?
#
loop_
_entity_poly.entity_id
_entity_poly.type
_entity_poly.pdbx_seq_one_letter_code
_entity_poly.pdbx_strand_id
1 'polypeptide(L)'
;MSDPEDIDCDFPISFEPNPEASPEPEELALLPPNHPGDLGEEGGVFAWVSNTLGPRWGFAAISFGYLQIAIGFIPMLYFVLGALSYILKWPALNEDPITKTIAALIILWALALTQFGGTKYTARIAKVGFFAGILLPAFILIALAAIYLHSGAPVAIEMDSKTFFPQITHY
;
A
#
# COMPACT_ATOMS: atom_id res chain seq x y z
N MET A 1 10.23 -37.77 -27.08
CA MET A 1 9.92 -38.11 -25.67
C MET A 1 10.53 -37.02 -24.82
N SER A 2 9.72 -36.00 -24.50
CA SER A 2 9.90 -34.82 -23.60
C SER A 2 9.08 -33.67 -24.21
N ASP A 3 8.06 -33.03 -23.64
CA ASP A 3 7.11 -33.18 -22.53
C ASP A 3 5.92 -32.24 -22.93
N PRO A 4 4.64 -32.46 -22.56
CA PRO A 4 3.48 -31.77 -23.15
C PRO A 4 2.95 -30.58 -22.31
N GLU A 5 3.82 -29.65 -21.88
CA GLU A 5 3.43 -28.54 -20.97
C GLU A 5 3.60 -27.11 -21.52
N ASP A 6 3.80 -26.91 -22.82
CA ASP A 6 3.81 -25.56 -23.42
C ASP A 6 2.46 -25.21 -24.06
N ILE A 7 1.37 -25.35 -23.30
CA ILE A 7 0.11 -24.65 -23.62
C ILE A 7 0.20 -23.27 -23.00
N ASP A 8 0.56 -22.34 -23.88
CA ASP A 8 0.65 -20.90 -23.71
C ASP A 8 -0.54 -20.32 -22.93
N CYS A 9 -0.31 -20.02 -21.65
CA CYS A 9 -1.27 -19.36 -20.76
C CYS A 9 -0.86 -17.91 -20.43
N ASP A 10 0.11 -17.33 -21.14
CA ASP A 10 0.46 -15.93 -20.98
C ASP A 10 -0.28 -15.07 -22.02
N PHE A 11 -1.39 -14.51 -21.55
CA PHE A 11 -2.04 -13.36 -22.16
C PHE A 11 -0.99 -12.25 -22.37
N PRO A 12 -0.91 -11.58 -23.54
CA PRO A 12 0.16 -10.64 -23.81
C PRO A 12 -0.16 -9.30 -23.13
N ILE A 13 0.21 -9.15 -21.85
CA ILE A 13 0.32 -7.84 -21.19
C ILE A 13 1.66 -7.73 -20.45
N SER A 14 2.72 -8.18 -21.10
CA SER A 14 4.08 -7.74 -20.82
C SER A 14 4.63 -7.17 -22.12
N PHE A 15 4.69 -5.85 -22.19
CA PHE A 15 5.49 -5.16 -23.19
C PHE A 15 6.95 -5.41 -22.78
N GLU A 16 7.51 -6.57 -23.13
CA GLU A 16 8.96 -6.75 -23.04
C GLU A 16 9.58 -5.70 -23.98
N PRO A 17 10.36 -4.75 -23.46
CA PRO A 17 11.04 -3.79 -24.32
C PRO A 17 12.00 -4.59 -25.20
N ASN A 18 11.87 -4.43 -26.51
CA ASN A 18 12.75 -5.04 -27.49
C ASN A 18 14.22 -4.74 -27.11
N PRO A 19 15.04 -5.75 -26.73
CA PRO A 19 16.41 -5.51 -26.31
C PRO A 19 17.32 -5.04 -27.45
N GLU A 20 16.89 -5.20 -28.71
CA GLU A 20 17.61 -4.71 -29.90
C GLU A 20 17.18 -3.29 -30.31
N ALA A 21 16.21 -2.69 -29.63
CA ALA A 21 15.82 -1.29 -29.86
C ALA A 21 16.55 -0.30 -28.94
N SER A 22 17.62 -0.74 -28.26
CA SER A 22 18.53 0.18 -27.57
C SER A 22 19.32 0.95 -28.62
N PRO A 23 19.18 2.28 -28.71
CA PRO A 23 19.95 3.09 -29.65
C PRO A 23 21.45 2.91 -29.40
N GLU A 24 22.26 2.89 -30.46
CA GLU A 24 23.71 2.90 -30.31
C GLU A 24 24.16 4.18 -29.55
N PRO A 25 25.27 4.14 -28.79
CA PRO A 25 25.68 5.25 -27.92
C PRO A 25 25.92 6.58 -28.67
N GLU A 26 26.19 6.54 -29.98
CA GLU A 26 26.26 7.74 -30.84
C GLU A 26 24.89 8.35 -31.12
N GLU A 27 23.83 7.54 -31.25
CA GLU A 27 22.46 8.00 -31.46
C GLU A 27 21.88 8.60 -30.17
N LEU A 28 22.24 8.00 -29.03
CA LEU A 28 21.91 8.51 -27.69
C LEU A 28 22.51 9.91 -27.42
N ALA A 29 23.69 10.20 -27.97
CA ALA A 29 24.38 11.49 -27.85
C ALA A 29 23.81 12.60 -28.76
N LEU A 30 23.02 12.23 -29.77
CA LEU A 30 22.34 13.15 -30.68
C LEU A 30 20.92 13.49 -30.23
N LEU A 31 20.36 12.74 -29.28
CA LEU A 31 19.07 13.06 -28.70
C LEU A 31 19.17 14.32 -27.83
N PRO A 32 18.12 15.15 -27.80
CA PRO A 32 18.07 16.28 -26.88
C PRO A 32 18.28 15.76 -25.45
N PRO A 33 18.95 16.52 -24.55
CA PRO A 33 19.34 16.06 -23.20
C PRO A 33 18.16 15.73 -22.27
N ASN A 34 16.93 15.65 -22.78
CA ASN A 34 15.69 15.33 -22.10
C ASN A 34 14.87 14.33 -22.95
N HIS A 35 15.40 13.14 -23.26
CA HIS A 35 14.59 12.13 -23.95
C HIS A 35 13.53 11.60 -22.96
N PRO A 36 12.22 11.60 -23.31
CA PRO A 36 11.16 11.21 -22.38
C PRO A 36 11.25 9.76 -21.84
N GLY A 37 12.13 8.92 -22.41
CA GLY A 37 12.46 7.60 -21.89
C GLY A 37 13.33 7.62 -20.63
N ASP A 38 14.35 8.49 -20.53
CA ASP A 38 15.32 8.43 -19.40
C ASP A 38 14.76 9.04 -18.11
N LEU A 39 13.87 10.03 -18.24
CA LEU A 39 13.34 10.79 -17.11
C LEU A 39 12.40 9.96 -16.23
N GLY A 40 11.82 8.90 -16.80
CA GLY A 40 10.90 7.99 -16.13
C GLY A 40 11.60 6.93 -15.28
N GLU A 41 12.77 6.47 -15.69
CA GLU A 41 13.47 5.36 -15.04
C GLU A 41 14.29 5.81 -13.82
N GLU A 42 14.85 7.03 -13.84
CA GLU A 42 15.77 7.48 -12.79
C GLU A 42 15.20 8.61 -11.91
N GLY A 43 14.25 9.41 -12.41
CA GLY A 43 13.83 10.65 -11.76
C GLY A 43 12.48 10.64 -11.03
N GLY A 44 11.69 9.57 -11.19
CA GLY A 44 10.40 9.37 -10.52
C GLY A 44 9.36 10.48 -10.76
N VAL A 45 8.33 10.54 -9.88
CA VAL A 45 7.22 11.51 -9.99
C VAL A 45 7.70 12.97 -9.98
N PHE A 46 8.84 13.25 -9.33
CA PHE A 46 9.44 14.59 -9.33
C PHE A 46 9.95 15.00 -10.72
N ALA A 47 10.70 14.13 -11.41
CA ALA A 47 11.23 14.43 -12.74
C ALA A 47 10.13 14.52 -13.80
N TRP A 48 9.10 13.67 -13.71
CA TRP A 48 7.98 13.72 -14.64
C TRP A 48 7.15 15.00 -14.49
N VAL A 49 6.78 15.37 -13.25
CA VAL A 49 5.97 16.59 -13.01
C VAL A 49 6.79 17.87 -13.21
N SER A 50 8.08 17.87 -12.89
CA SER A 50 8.93 19.05 -13.08
C SER A 50 9.19 19.37 -14.55
N ASN A 51 9.33 18.37 -15.42
CA ASN A 51 9.51 18.57 -16.86
C ASN A 51 8.21 18.94 -17.59
N THR A 52 7.05 18.49 -17.11
CA THR A 52 5.76 18.73 -17.79
C THR A 52 5.06 19.99 -17.31
N LEU A 53 5.05 20.26 -16.00
CA LEU A 53 4.34 21.41 -15.41
C LEU A 53 5.30 22.48 -14.87
N GLY A 54 6.60 22.19 -14.80
CA GLY A 54 7.63 23.10 -14.31
C GLY A 54 8.14 22.76 -12.90
N PRO A 55 9.32 23.28 -12.52
CA PRO A 55 10.07 22.85 -11.34
C PRO A 55 9.32 23.09 -10.01
N ARG A 56 8.46 24.11 -9.93
CA ARG A 56 7.65 24.41 -8.73
C ARG A 56 6.60 23.33 -8.47
N TRP A 57 6.03 22.76 -9.52
CA TRP A 57 4.99 21.73 -9.42
C TRP A 57 5.59 20.35 -9.18
N GLY A 58 6.78 20.08 -9.72
CA GLY A 58 7.56 18.89 -9.36
C GLY A 58 7.87 18.85 -7.86
N PHE A 59 8.34 19.96 -7.30
CA PHE A 59 8.59 20.07 -5.85
C PHE A 59 7.31 19.88 -5.02
N ALA A 60 6.17 20.41 -5.45
CA ALA A 60 4.90 20.20 -4.77
C ALA A 60 4.49 18.72 -4.80
N ALA A 61 4.62 18.03 -5.93
CA ALA A 61 4.23 16.63 -6.08
C ALA A 61 5.01 15.69 -5.15
N ILE A 62 6.34 15.83 -5.09
CA ILE A 62 7.16 15.01 -4.18
C ILE A 62 6.88 15.34 -2.71
N SER A 63 6.62 16.62 -2.40
CA SER A 63 6.27 17.06 -1.04
C SER A 63 4.93 16.47 -0.59
N PHE A 64 3.91 16.44 -1.46
CA PHE A 64 2.64 15.78 -1.15
C PHE A 64 2.78 14.27 -0.99
N GLY A 65 3.62 13.61 -1.80
CA GLY A 65 3.94 12.19 -1.62
C GLY A 65 4.52 11.90 -0.23
N TYR A 66 5.46 12.74 0.21
CA TYR A 66 6.04 12.63 1.55
C TYR A 66 5.01 12.88 2.66
N LEU A 67 4.22 13.96 2.56
CA LEU A 67 3.18 14.27 3.55
C LEU A 67 2.11 13.20 3.62
N GLN A 68 1.72 12.61 2.49
CA GLN A 68 0.76 11.52 2.43
C GLN A 68 1.26 10.30 3.21
N ILE A 69 2.54 9.94 3.07
CA ILE A 69 3.13 8.82 3.82
C ILE A 69 3.22 9.17 5.31
N ALA A 70 3.62 10.40 5.66
CA ALA A 70 3.72 10.84 7.05
C ALA A 70 2.37 10.80 7.79
N ILE A 71 1.31 11.32 7.16
CA ILE A 71 -0.05 11.31 7.72
C ILE A 71 -0.62 9.88 7.69
N GLY A 72 -0.37 9.13 6.62
CA GLY A 72 -0.82 7.75 6.46
C GLY A 72 -0.23 6.77 7.47
N PHE A 73 0.88 7.12 8.13
CA PHE A 73 1.47 6.29 9.18
C PHE A 73 0.63 6.25 10.47
N ILE A 74 -0.10 7.34 10.78
CA ILE A 74 -0.93 7.45 11.99
C ILE A 74 -2.03 6.37 12.05
N PRO A 75 -2.89 6.17 11.02
CA PRO A 75 -3.90 5.13 11.07
C PRO A 75 -3.30 3.71 11.14
N MET A 76 -2.16 3.47 10.50
CA MET A 76 -1.47 2.18 10.61
C MET A 76 -0.98 1.91 12.03
N LEU A 77 -0.41 2.90 12.71
CA LEU A 77 -0.06 2.78 14.13
C LEU A 77 -1.28 2.45 14.98
N TYR A 78 -2.39 3.17 14.80
CA TYR A 78 -3.60 2.90 15.57
C TYR A 78 -4.17 1.50 15.35
N PHE A 79 -4.07 0.96 14.13
CA PHE A 79 -4.43 -0.43 13.85
C PHE A 79 -3.56 -1.42 14.64
N VAL A 80 -2.23 -1.20 14.65
CA VAL A 80 -1.29 -2.04 15.41
C VAL A 80 -1.58 -1.97 16.92
N LEU A 81 -1.85 -0.77 17.45
CA LEU A 81 -2.25 -0.58 18.85
C LEU A 81 -3.56 -1.30 19.18
N GLY A 82 -4.56 -1.24 18.28
CA GLY A 82 -5.82 -1.97 18.44
C GLY A 82 -5.61 -3.48 18.48
N ALA A 83 -4.81 -4.02 17.56
CA ALA A 83 -4.46 -5.44 17.53
C ALA A 83 -3.71 -5.86 18.81
N LEU A 84 -2.74 -5.05 19.26
CA LEU A 84 -1.97 -5.32 20.47
C LEU A 84 -2.85 -5.28 21.73
N SER A 85 -3.78 -4.32 21.82
CA SER A 85 -4.75 -4.21 22.93
C SER A 85 -5.63 -5.45 23.01
N TYR A 86 -6.07 -5.99 21.87
CA TYR A 86 -6.85 -7.23 21.82
C TYR A 86 -6.05 -8.45 22.27
N ILE A 87 -4.79 -8.58 21.83
CA ILE A 87 -3.90 -9.70 22.19
C ILE A 87 -3.54 -9.68 23.69
N LEU A 88 -3.19 -8.51 24.22
CA LEU A 88 -2.78 -8.34 25.61
C LEU A 88 -3.95 -8.24 26.59
N LYS A 89 -5.20 -8.27 26.10
CA LYS A 89 -6.43 -8.04 26.88
C LYS A 89 -6.33 -6.80 27.77
N TRP A 90 -5.69 -5.74 27.27
CA TRP A 90 -5.49 -4.50 28.00
C TRP A 90 -6.37 -3.40 27.38
N PRO A 91 -7.62 -3.23 27.85
CA PRO A 91 -8.58 -2.27 27.27
C PRO A 91 -8.15 -0.82 27.50
N ALA A 92 -7.45 -0.53 28.61
CA ALA A 92 -6.94 0.81 28.89
C ALA A 92 -5.93 1.32 27.83
N LEU A 93 -5.32 0.43 27.04
CA LEU A 93 -4.43 0.81 25.94
C LEU A 93 -5.19 1.41 24.74
N ASN A 94 -6.50 1.17 24.65
CA ASN A 94 -7.36 1.68 23.58
C ASN A 94 -8.37 2.73 24.07
N GLU A 95 -8.80 2.65 25.32
CA GLU A 95 -9.81 3.57 25.91
C GLU A 95 -9.20 4.88 26.41
N ASP A 96 -7.98 4.86 26.96
CA ASP A 96 -7.34 6.08 27.46
C ASP A 96 -6.45 6.73 26.38
N PRO A 97 -6.79 7.94 25.91
CA PRO A 97 -6.02 8.63 24.88
C PRO A 97 -4.57 8.92 25.29
N ILE A 98 -4.28 9.08 26.58
CA ILE A 98 -2.92 9.35 27.06
C ILE A 98 -2.06 8.10 26.92
N THR A 99 -2.54 6.97 27.44
CA THR A 99 -1.84 5.68 27.35
C THR A 99 -1.65 5.26 25.88
N LYS A 100 -2.66 5.46 25.03
CA LYS A 100 -2.59 5.19 23.59
C LYS A 100 -1.53 6.01 22.88
N THR A 101 -1.40 7.29 23.23
CA THR A 101 -0.41 8.20 22.62
C THR A 101 1.02 7.86 23.05
N ILE A 102 1.24 7.52 24.33
CA ILE A 102 2.56 7.10 24.83
C ILE A 102 2.99 5.79 24.15
N ALA A 103 2.10 4.81 24.05
CA ALA A 103 2.38 3.55 23.39
C ALA A 103 2.65 3.74 21.88
N ALA A 104 1.89 4.60 21.20
CA ALA A 104 2.15 4.97 19.80
C ALA A 104 3.53 5.60 19.62
N LEU A 105 3.92 6.50 20.52
CA LEU A 105 5.23 7.16 20.48
C LEU A 105 6.38 6.16 20.68
N ILE A 106 6.26 5.22 21.62
CA ILE A 106 7.26 4.17 21.85
C ILE A 106 7.43 3.30 20.60
N ILE A 107 6.33 2.86 20.00
CA ILE A 107 6.37 2.03 18.77
C ILE A 107 6.99 2.82 17.61
N LEU A 108 6.60 4.08 17.43
CA LEU A 108 7.15 4.95 16.39
C LEU A 108 8.67 5.07 16.52
N TRP A 109 9.19 5.37 17.71
CA TRP A 109 10.63 5.46 17.94
C TRP A 109 11.35 4.13 17.79
N ALA A 110 10.76 3.03 18.25
CA ALA A 110 11.33 1.70 18.06
C ALA A 110 11.46 1.34 16.57
N LEU A 111 10.43 1.63 15.77
CA LEU A 111 10.45 1.42 14.32
C LEU A 111 11.49 2.33 13.65
N ALA A 112 11.56 3.62 14.02
CA ALA A 112 12.54 4.56 13.49
C ALA A 112 13.98 4.09 13.78
N LEU A 113 14.28 3.69 15.01
CA LEU A 113 15.59 3.15 15.40
C LEU A 113 15.93 1.86 14.64
N THR A 114 14.94 1.00 14.40
CA THR A 114 15.13 -0.20 13.58
C THR A 114 15.50 0.16 12.14
N GLN A 115 14.86 1.19 11.55
CA GLN A 115 15.20 1.64 10.20
C GLN A 115 16.62 2.22 10.11
N PHE A 116 17.11 2.90 11.16
CA PHE A 116 18.49 3.38 11.21
C PHE A 116 19.53 2.24 11.30
N GLY A 117 19.15 1.05 11.80
CA GLY A 117 20.02 -0.12 11.97
C GLY A 117 20.26 -0.96 10.71
N GLY A 118 19.63 -0.62 9.58
CA GLY A 118 19.87 -1.23 8.26
C GLY A 118 18.66 -1.97 7.67
N THR A 119 18.49 -1.85 6.35
CA THR A 119 17.30 -2.32 5.61
C THR A 119 17.43 -3.71 4.98
N LYS A 120 18.58 -4.39 5.18
CA LYS A 120 18.93 -5.64 4.49
C LYS A 120 17.92 -6.78 4.73
N TYR A 121 17.28 -6.82 5.90
CA TYR A 121 16.29 -7.85 6.25
C TYR A 121 14.84 -7.38 6.09
N THR A 122 14.61 -6.08 5.89
CA THR A 122 13.28 -5.48 5.82
C THR A 122 12.43 -6.10 4.70
N ALA A 123 13.01 -6.36 3.54
CA ALA A 123 12.28 -6.93 2.41
C ALA A 123 11.77 -8.36 2.67
N ARG A 124 12.53 -9.20 3.37
CA ARG A 124 12.10 -10.58 3.70
C ARG A 124 11.04 -10.57 4.81
N ILE A 125 11.24 -9.75 5.83
CA ILE A 125 10.28 -9.58 6.93
C ILE A 125 8.96 -9.03 6.40
N ALA A 126 9.00 -8.05 5.50
CA ALA A 126 7.81 -7.48 4.88
C ALA A 126 7.02 -8.51 4.07
N LYS A 127 7.69 -9.36 3.26
CA LYS A 127 7.02 -10.44 2.52
C LYS A 127 6.29 -11.38 3.47
N VAL A 128 6.98 -11.91 4.48
CA VAL A 128 6.37 -12.84 5.45
C VAL A 128 5.25 -12.17 6.24
N GLY A 129 5.46 -10.92 6.69
CA GLY A 129 4.47 -10.14 7.42
C GLY A 129 3.23 -9.83 6.60
N PHE A 130 3.36 -9.57 5.29
CA PHE A 130 2.23 -9.37 4.39
C PHE A 130 1.38 -10.64 4.27
N PHE A 131 2.01 -11.79 4.02
CA PHE A 131 1.30 -13.06 3.90
C PHE A 131 0.62 -13.47 5.21
N ALA A 132 1.35 -13.45 6.33
CA ALA A 132 0.83 -13.87 7.62
C ALA A 132 -0.17 -12.86 8.23
N GLY A 133 0.07 -11.56 8.04
CA GLY A 133 -0.66 -10.50 8.71
C GLY A 133 -1.83 -9.91 7.93
N ILE A 134 -1.85 -10.04 6.60
CA ILE A 134 -2.92 -9.46 5.76
C ILE A 134 -3.67 -10.57 5.03
N LEU A 135 -2.96 -11.43 4.29
CA LEU A 135 -3.62 -12.42 3.43
C LEU A 135 -4.38 -13.48 4.24
N LEU A 136 -3.75 -14.01 5.30
CA LEU A 136 -4.35 -15.02 6.16
C LEU A 136 -5.63 -14.54 6.87
N PRO A 137 -5.65 -13.40 7.60
CA PRO A 137 -6.88 -12.91 8.22
C PRO A 137 -7.95 -12.51 7.21
N ALA A 138 -7.58 -11.98 6.04
CA ALA A 138 -8.55 -11.69 4.98
C ALA A 138 -9.25 -12.97 4.47
N PHE A 139 -8.49 -14.04 4.25
CA PHE A 139 -9.06 -15.32 3.82
C PHE A 139 -10.00 -15.91 4.88
N ILE A 140 -9.62 -15.87 6.16
CA ILE A 140 -10.46 -16.33 7.27
C ILE A 140 -11.77 -15.54 7.32
N LEU A 141 -11.71 -14.22 7.17
CA LEU A 141 -12.91 -13.37 7.17
C LEU A 141 -13.83 -13.68 5.98
N ILE A 142 -13.29 -13.89 4.79
CA ILE A 142 -14.07 -14.26 3.61
C ILE A 142 -14.73 -15.62 3.80
N ALA A 143 -13.99 -16.62 4.28
CA ALA A 143 -14.53 -17.95 4.55
C ALA A 143 -15.63 -17.91 5.61
N LEU A 144 -15.40 -17.18 6.70
CA LEU A 144 -16.37 -17.03 7.78
C LEU A 144 -17.62 -16.28 7.31
N ALA A 145 -17.47 -15.23 6.50
CA ALA A 145 -18.58 -14.51 5.89
C ALA A 145 -19.39 -15.40 4.94
N ALA A 146 -18.73 -16.24 4.13
CA ALA A 146 -19.40 -17.18 3.24
C ALA A 146 -20.20 -18.25 4.02
N ILE A 147 -19.63 -18.81 5.09
CA ILE A 147 -20.31 -19.77 5.99
C ILE A 147 -21.49 -19.08 6.68
N TYR A 148 -21.30 -17.85 7.15
CA TYR A 148 -22.33 -17.06 7.83
C TYR A 148 -23.53 -16.78 6.90
N LEU A 149 -23.26 -16.44 5.62
CA LEU A 149 -24.30 -16.22 4.62
C LEU A 149 -25.10 -17.50 4.31
N HIS A 150 -24.43 -18.66 4.29
CA HIS A 150 -25.11 -19.96 4.12
C HIS A 150 -25.88 -20.39 5.38
N SER A 151 -25.48 -19.92 6.57
CA SER A 151 -26.09 -20.29 7.85
C SER A 151 -27.36 -19.49 8.19
N GLY A 152 -27.76 -18.53 7.33
CA GLY A 152 -29.03 -17.80 7.47
C GLY A 152 -29.13 -16.90 8.72
N ALA A 153 -28.00 -16.58 9.35
CA ALA A 153 -27.97 -15.66 10.49
C ALA A 153 -28.30 -14.23 10.02
N PRO A 154 -29.02 -13.43 10.84
CA PRO A 154 -29.46 -12.11 10.43
C PRO A 154 -28.25 -11.21 10.21
N VAL A 155 -27.92 -10.97 8.94
CA VAL A 155 -26.96 -9.95 8.54
C VAL A 155 -27.45 -8.65 9.16
N ALA A 156 -26.71 -8.08 10.11
CA ALA A 156 -27.06 -6.84 10.81
C ALA A 156 -27.09 -5.59 9.89
N ILE A 157 -27.05 -5.80 8.58
CA ILE A 157 -27.29 -4.82 7.53
C ILE A 157 -28.55 -5.31 6.80
N GLU A 158 -29.72 -4.94 7.31
CA GLU A 158 -30.92 -4.94 6.51
C GLU A 158 -30.69 -3.94 5.37
N MET A 159 -30.34 -4.46 4.19
CA MET A 159 -30.30 -3.69 2.95
C MET A 159 -31.74 -3.42 2.50
N ASP A 160 -32.48 -2.62 3.27
CA ASP A 160 -33.76 -2.07 2.87
C ASP A 160 -33.53 -0.78 2.08
N SER A 161 -34.28 -0.64 0.99
CA SER A 161 -34.32 0.54 0.11
C SER A 161 -34.63 1.86 0.84
N LYS A 162 -35.10 1.80 2.09
CA LYS A 162 -35.34 2.96 2.96
C LYS A 162 -34.10 3.50 3.67
N THR A 163 -33.01 2.74 3.76
CA THR A 163 -31.72 3.21 4.32
C THR A 163 -30.87 3.94 3.29
N PHE A 164 -31.15 3.76 1.99
CA PHE A 164 -30.40 4.40 0.91
C PHE A 164 -30.65 5.92 0.81
N PHE A 165 -31.80 6.40 1.31
CA PHE A 165 -32.11 7.82 1.45
C PHE A 165 -32.40 8.15 2.92
N PRO A 166 -31.39 8.60 3.69
CA PRO A 166 -31.64 9.06 5.06
C PRO A 166 -32.63 10.23 5.03
N GLN A 167 -33.78 10.05 5.69
CA GLN A 167 -34.76 11.12 5.86
C GLN A 167 -34.18 12.12 6.86
N ILE A 168 -33.89 13.34 6.40
CA ILE A 168 -33.56 14.50 7.23
C ILE A 168 -34.80 15.00 7.96
N THR A 169 -35.37 14.17 8.84
CA THR A 169 -36.42 14.63 9.76
C THR A 169 -35.73 15.25 10.96
N HIS A 170 -35.78 16.59 10.96
CA HIS A 170 -35.40 17.47 12.04
C HIS A 170 -36.03 17.08 13.39
N TYR A 171 -35.22 17.06 14.44
CA TYR A 171 -35.56 17.63 15.76
C TYR A 171 -34.29 18.02 16.51
#